data_AF-A0A1X1BIK3-F1
#
_entry.id   AF-A0A1X1BIK3-F1
#
_cell.length_a   1.000
_cell.length_b   1.000
_cell.length_c   1.000
_cell.angle_alpha   90.00
_cell.angle_beta   90.00
_cell.angle_gamma   90.00
#
_symmetry.space_group_name_H-M   'P 1'
#
loop_
_entity.id
_entity.type
_entity.pdbx_description
1 polymer ?
#
loop_
_entity_poly.entity_id
_entity_poly.type
_entity_poly.pdbx_seq_one_letter_code
_entity_poly.pdbx_strand_id
1 'polypeptide(L)'
;MEIFFETVKVLTSSLSKYAASMVASATSRNHLTHRMVLGLGRARHRAAVKRKLSGKLFNFHFFRDKTDNKVEVIVKPIEDEAAIQLGADLIADLLLMSLMFVYMFYSISLRRKKFNDICNMQKEREQFILARLEYLEAELNKLQQLNTPVQ
;
A
#
# COMPACT_ATOMS: atom_id res chain seq x y z
N MET A 1 2.40 -21.71 -0.97
CA MET A 1 2.70 -20.29 -1.29
C MET A 1 2.24 -19.92 -2.70
N GLU A 2 2.54 -20.72 -3.72
CA GLU A 2 2.15 -20.45 -5.12
C GLU A 2 0.63 -20.41 -5.33
N ILE A 3 -0.11 -21.40 -4.81
CA ILE A 3 -1.58 -21.43 -4.89
C ILE A 3 -2.21 -20.18 -4.25
N PHE A 4 -1.70 -19.74 -3.10
CA PHE A 4 -2.16 -18.52 -2.44
C PHE A 4 -1.85 -17.26 -3.27
N PHE A 5 -0.70 -17.23 -3.94
CA PHE A 5 -0.33 -16.12 -4.80
C PHE A 5 -1.20 -16.05 -6.06
N GLU A 6 -1.53 -17.21 -6.64
CA GLU A 6 -2.46 -17.32 -7.76
C GLU A 6 -3.89 -16.93 -7.37
N THR A 7 -4.40 -17.38 -6.22
CA THR A 7 -5.73 -16.97 -5.76
C THR A 7 -5.81 -15.47 -5.51
N VAL A 8 -4.78 -14.87 -4.89
CA VAL A 8 -4.71 -13.41 -4.70
C VAL A 8 -4.67 -12.68 -6.05
N LYS A 9 -3.92 -13.17 -7.05
CA LYS A 9 -3.92 -12.59 -8.41
C LYS A 9 -5.29 -12.68 -9.07
N VAL A 10 -5.95 -13.83 -8.98
CA VAL A 10 -7.30 -14.04 -9.56
C VAL A 10 -8.32 -13.15 -8.87
N LEU A 11 -8.29 -13.05 -7.54
CA LEU A 11 -9.15 -12.15 -6.77
C LEU A 11 -8.91 -10.69 -7.15
N THR A 12 -7.65 -10.26 -7.20
CA THR A 12 -7.28 -8.88 -7.53
C THR A 12 -7.71 -8.51 -8.95
N SER A 13 -7.48 -9.40 -9.92
CA SER A 13 -7.90 -9.17 -11.31
C SER A 13 -9.42 -9.17 -11.46
N SER A 14 -10.13 -10.02 -10.73
CA SER A 14 -11.60 -10.04 -10.71
C SER A 14 -12.17 -8.77 -10.08
N LEU A 15 -11.57 -8.30 -8.98
CA LEU A 15 -11.97 -7.07 -8.29
C LEU A 15 -11.71 -5.84 -9.15
N SER A 16 -10.56 -5.76 -9.83
CA SER A 16 -10.24 -4.68 -10.77
C SER A 16 -11.23 -4.64 -11.93
N LYS A 17 -11.55 -5.80 -12.54
CA LYS A 17 -12.58 -5.89 -13.60
C LYS A 17 -13.96 -5.45 -13.12
N TYR A 18 -14.34 -5.84 -11.91
CA TYR A 18 -15.62 -5.43 -11.31
C TYR A 18 -15.65 -3.92 -11.02
N ALA A 19 -14.57 -3.36 -10.46
CA ALA A 19 -14.45 -1.93 -10.24
C ALA A 19 -14.49 -1.14 -11.56
N ALA A 20 -13.80 -1.63 -12.59
CA ALA A 20 -13.80 -1.00 -13.92
C ALA A 20 -15.20 -1.02 -14.55
N SER A 21 -15.94 -2.12 -14.43
CA SER A 21 -17.32 -2.21 -14.95
C SER A 21 -18.29 -1.31 -14.18
N MET A 22 -18.13 -1.19 -12.86
CA MET A 22 -18.90 -0.22 -12.05
C MET A 22 -18.59 1.22 -12.46
N VAL A 23 -17.32 1.56 -12.67
CA VAL A 23 -16.91 2.89 -13.12
C VAL A 23 -17.48 3.17 -14.51
N ALA A 24 -17.39 2.24 -15.46
CA ALA A 24 -17.97 2.39 -16.79
C ALA A 24 -19.51 2.59 -16.75
N SER A 25 -20.21 1.85 -15.89
CA SER A 25 -21.65 2.00 -15.65
C SER A 25 -22.01 3.34 -15.00
N ALA A 26 -21.19 3.84 -14.08
CA ALA A 26 -21.36 5.18 -13.50
C ALA A 26 -21.06 6.31 -14.49
N THR A 27 -20.19 6.03 -15.46
CA THR A 27 -19.76 6.96 -16.51
C THR A 27 -20.85 7.16 -17.56
N SER A 28 -21.65 6.13 -17.87
CA SER A 28 -22.80 6.26 -18.79
C SER A 28 -23.98 7.04 -18.18
N ARG A 29 -24.07 7.10 -16.85
CA ARG A 29 -25.18 7.75 -16.13
C ARG A 29 -24.94 9.22 -15.79
N ASN A 30 -23.70 9.69 -15.78
CA ASN A 30 -23.37 11.06 -15.35
C ASN A 30 -22.37 11.73 -16.32
N HIS A 31 -22.76 12.89 -16.85
CA HIS A 31 -21.96 13.63 -17.82
C HIS A 31 -20.62 14.14 -17.25
N LEU A 32 -20.56 14.43 -15.95
CA LEU A 32 -19.34 14.91 -15.29
C LEU A 32 -18.30 13.78 -15.16
N THR A 33 -18.74 12.59 -14.73
CA THR A 33 -17.88 11.41 -14.65
C THR A 33 -17.44 10.97 -16.05
N HIS A 34 -18.35 11.02 -17.03
CA HIS A 34 -18.03 10.83 -18.46
C HIS A 34 -16.85 11.67 -18.94
N ARG A 35 -16.89 12.98 -18.71
CA ARG A 35 -15.82 13.90 -19.11
C ARG A 35 -14.50 13.60 -18.40
N MET A 36 -14.56 13.28 -17.11
CA MET A 36 -13.37 12.97 -16.31
C MET A 36 -12.70 11.67 -16.76
N VAL A 37 -13.47 10.58 -16.90
CA VAL A 37 -12.95 9.27 -17.31
C VAL A 37 -12.37 9.33 -18.73
N LEU A 38 -13.06 9.97 -19.66
CA LEU A 38 -12.60 10.16 -21.03
C LEU A 38 -11.34 11.03 -21.11
N GLY A 39 -11.27 12.11 -20.31
CA GLY A 39 -10.07 12.92 -20.18
C GLY A 39 -8.87 12.12 -19.66
N LEU A 40 -9.10 11.28 -18.65
CA LEU A 40 -8.09 10.37 -18.08
C LEU A 40 -7.60 9.35 -19.11
N GLY A 41 -8.52 8.72 -19.84
CA GLY A 41 -8.20 7.74 -20.88
C GLY A 41 -7.36 8.34 -22.00
N ARG A 42 -7.76 9.52 -22.51
CA ARG A 42 -6.99 10.27 -23.51
C ARG A 42 -5.61 10.67 -22.97
N ALA A 43 -5.51 11.09 -21.71
CA ALA A 43 -4.22 11.42 -21.08
C ALA A 43 -3.32 10.19 -20.95
N ARG A 44 -3.85 9.04 -20.51
CA ARG A 44 -3.11 7.76 -20.44
C ARG A 44 -2.65 7.30 -21.80
N HIS A 45 -3.49 7.39 -22.82
CA HIS A 45 -3.11 7.06 -24.19
C HIS A 45 -1.93 7.92 -24.66
N ARG A 46 -2.03 9.25 -24.51
CA ARG A 46 -0.93 10.17 -24.84
C ARG A 46 0.34 9.84 -24.06
N ALA A 47 0.24 9.52 -22.78
CA ALA A 47 1.38 9.12 -21.96
C ALA A 47 2.00 7.79 -22.44
N ALA A 48 1.19 6.80 -22.82
CA ALA A 48 1.65 5.53 -23.35
C ALA A 48 2.37 5.71 -24.69
N VAL A 49 1.82 6.52 -25.60
CA VAL A 49 2.45 6.84 -26.88
C VAL A 49 3.75 7.62 -26.68
N LYS A 50 3.75 8.65 -25.82
CA LYS A 50 4.98 9.39 -25.46
C LYS A 50 6.05 8.46 -24.87
N ARG A 51 5.67 7.51 -24.01
CA ARG A 51 6.62 6.53 -23.45
C ARG A 51 7.22 5.64 -24.54
N LYS A 52 6.39 5.09 -25.43
CA LYS A 52 6.85 4.27 -26.57
C LYS A 52 7.79 5.05 -27.49
N LEU A 53 7.44 6.30 -27.80
CA LEU A 53 8.25 7.19 -28.64
C LEU A 53 9.55 7.63 -27.97
N SER A 54 9.55 7.78 -26.64
CA SER A 54 10.74 8.22 -25.92
C SER A 54 11.83 7.14 -25.82
N GLY A 55 11.56 5.88 -26.20
CA GLY A 55 12.52 4.75 -26.12
C GLY A 55 13.06 4.45 -24.71
N LYS A 56 12.66 5.21 -23.69
CA LYS A 56 13.29 5.28 -22.36
C LYS A 56 13.08 4.05 -21.46
N LEU A 57 12.41 3.00 -21.93
CA LEU A 57 12.27 1.77 -21.15
C LEU A 57 13.59 0.94 -21.13
N PHE A 58 14.51 1.17 -22.07
CA PHE A 58 15.84 0.55 -22.09
C PHE A 58 16.90 1.55 -22.55
N ASN A 59 17.15 2.61 -21.77
CA ASN A 59 18.40 3.37 -21.92
C ASN A 59 19.59 2.57 -21.32
N PHE A 60 19.89 1.40 -21.89
CA PHE A 60 21.26 0.88 -21.85
C PHE A 60 22.11 1.86 -22.67
N HIS A 61 23.13 2.44 -22.05
CA HIS A 61 23.98 3.51 -22.61
C HIS A 61 24.70 3.16 -23.94
N PHE A 62 24.53 1.95 -24.48
CA PHE A 62 25.31 1.44 -25.61
C PHE A 62 24.73 1.73 -27.01
N PHE A 63 23.45 2.11 -27.14
CA PHE A 63 22.79 2.32 -28.44
C PHE A 63 22.20 3.73 -28.63
N ARG A 64 22.85 4.75 -28.06
CA ARG A 64 22.45 6.14 -28.32
C ARG A 64 23.09 6.63 -29.62
N ASP A 65 22.66 6.05 -30.74
CA ASP A 65 23.02 6.58 -32.05
C ASP A 65 22.30 7.92 -32.30
N LYS A 66 23.09 8.92 -32.71
CA LYS A 66 22.64 10.26 -33.05
C LYS A 66 21.85 10.20 -34.35
N THR A 67 20.51 10.20 -34.27
CA THR A 67 19.64 10.40 -35.43
C THR A 67 19.07 11.82 -35.39
N ASP A 68 19.65 12.71 -36.21
CA ASP A 68 19.22 14.10 -36.43
C ASP A 68 17.96 14.22 -37.33
N ASN A 69 17.14 13.17 -37.44
CA ASN A 69 15.91 13.20 -38.20
C ASN A 69 14.73 13.52 -37.28
N LYS A 70 14.19 14.74 -37.40
CA LYS A 70 12.92 15.13 -36.77
C LYS A 70 11.77 14.36 -37.42
N VAL A 71 11.37 13.24 -36.82
CA VAL A 71 10.16 12.50 -37.22
C VAL A 71 8.97 13.09 -36.47
N GLU A 72 8.07 13.77 -37.19
CA GLU A 72 6.78 14.19 -36.64
C GLU A 72 5.83 12.99 -36.56
N VAL A 73 5.63 12.47 -35.35
CA VAL A 73 4.66 11.40 -35.12
C VAL A 73 3.30 12.01 -34.78
N ILE A 74 2.39 11.99 -35.76
CA ILE A 74 1.00 12.36 -35.56
C ILE A 74 0.30 11.23 -34.79
N VAL A 75 0.06 11.44 -33.51
CA VAL A 75 -0.70 10.50 -32.67
C VAL A 75 -2.18 10.61 -33.03
N LYS A 76 -2.73 9.56 -33.65
CA LYS A 76 -4.16 9.51 -33.95
C LYS A 76 -4.97 9.63 -32.65
N PRO A 77 -6.07 10.40 -32.66
CA PRO A 77 -7.01 10.42 -31.53
C PRO A 77 -7.56 9.00 -31.33
N ILE A 78 -7.69 8.61 -30.06
CA ILE A 78 -8.37 7.36 -29.69
C ILE A 78 -9.88 7.58 -29.76
N GLU A 79 -10.61 6.53 -30.14
CA GLU A 79 -12.07 6.48 -30.07
C GLU A 79 -12.57 6.66 -28.64
N ASP A 80 -13.70 7.35 -28.47
CA ASP A 80 -14.19 7.75 -27.15
C ASP A 80 -14.55 6.56 -26.27
N GLU A 81 -15.07 5.48 -26.85
CA GLU A 81 -15.37 4.23 -26.13
C GLU A 81 -14.10 3.58 -25.57
N ALA A 82 -13.04 3.49 -26.38
CA ALA A 82 -11.76 2.97 -25.96
C ALA A 82 -11.07 3.87 -24.92
N ALA A 83 -11.23 5.20 -25.01
CA ALA A 83 -10.76 6.13 -23.99
C ALA A 83 -11.49 5.93 -22.66
N ILE A 84 -12.81 5.74 -22.68
CA ILE A 84 -13.60 5.51 -21.48
C ILE A 84 -13.15 4.22 -20.78
N GLN A 85 -12.93 3.15 -21.54
CA GLN A 85 -12.44 1.88 -20.99
C GLN A 85 -11.05 2.03 -20.34
N LEU A 86 -10.11 2.67 -21.03
CA LEU A 86 -8.76 2.98 -20.49
C LEU A 86 -8.80 3.86 -19.23
N GLY A 87 -9.75 4.80 -19.17
CA GLY A 87 -9.96 5.65 -18.01
C GLY A 87 -10.56 4.87 -16.83
N ALA A 88 -11.55 4.02 -17.10
CA ALA A 88 -12.22 3.19 -16.10
C ALA A 88 -11.25 2.20 -15.45
N ASP A 89 -10.41 1.54 -16.26
CA ASP A 89 -9.36 0.65 -15.77
C ASP A 89 -8.36 1.39 -14.86
N LEU A 90 -7.98 2.62 -15.22
CA LEU A 90 -7.05 3.41 -14.39
C LEU A 90 -7.65 3.77 -13.04
N ILE A 91 -8.93 4.15 -13.03
CA ILE A 91 -9.64 4.51 -11.80
C ILE A 91 -9.81 3.26 -10.93
N ALA A 92 -10.14 2.11 -11.53
CA ALA A 92 -10.24 0.84 -10.83
C ALA A 92 -8.92 0.44 -10.17
N ASP A 93 -7.80 0.57 -10.89
CA ASP A 93 -6.46 0.32 -10.36
C ASP A 93 -6.14 1.28 -9.21
N LEU A 94 -6.49 2.57 -9.33
CA LEU A 94 -6.25 3.57 -8.29
C LEU A 94 -7.08 3.31 -7.03
N LEU A 95 -8.34 2.90 -7.20
CA LEU A 95 -9.21 2.47 -6.09
C LEU A 95 -8.63 1.25 -5.39
N LEU A 96 -8.19 0.24 -6.15
CA LEU A 96 -7.56 -0.95 -5.61
C LEU A 96 -6.28 -0.61 -4.83
N MET A 97 -5.41 0.23 -5.41
CA MET A 97 -4.19 0.70 -4.73
C MET A 97 -4.52 1.45 -3.44
N SER A 98 -5.54 2.31 -3.45
CA SER A 98 -5.96 3.05 -2.25
C SER A 98 -6.42 2.10 -1.12
N LEU A 99 -7.19 1.06 -1.47
CA LEU A 99 -7.60 0.01 -0.54
C LEU A 99 -6.39 -0.72 0.03
N MET A 100 -5.43 -1.12 -0.82
CA MET A 100 -4.20 -1.78 -0.37
C MET A 100 -3.42 -0.90 0.62
N PHE A 101 -3.28 0.40 0.35
CA PHE A 101 -2.64 1.33 1.29
C PHE A 101 -3.40 1.41 2.62
N VAL A 102 -4.72 1.55 2.59
CA VAL A 102 -5.56 1.61 3.81
C VAL A 102 -5.38 0.34 4.64
N TYR A 103 -5.45 -0.84 4.03
CA TYR A 103 -5.24 -2.11 4.74
C TYR A 103 -3.82 -2.23 5.29
N MET A 104 -2.81 -1.78 4.54
CA MET A 104 -1.43 -1.76 5.02
C MET A 104 -1.29 -0.88 6.26
N PHE A 105 -1.79 0.36 6.23
CA PHE A 105 -1.75 1.26 7.39
C PHE A 105 -2.53 0.70 8.57
N TYR A 106 -3.72 0.15 8.34
CA TYR A 106 -4.52 -0.51 9.37
C TYR A 106 -3.77 -1.69 10.01
N SER A 107 -3.08 -2.52 9.22
CA SER A 107 -2.26 -3.62 9.72
C SER A 107 -1.10 -3.15 10.60
N ILE A 108 -0.49 -2.01 10.25
CA ILE A 108 0.61 -1.42 11.02
C ILE A 108 0.07 -0.87 12.34
N SER A 109 -1.07 -0.17 12.30
CA SER A 109 -1.74 0.36 13.50
C SER A 109 -2.12 -0.75 14.47
N LEU A 110 -2.68 -1.87 13.98
CA LEU A 110 -2.99 -3.04 14.82
C LEU A 110 -1.75 -3.66 15.44
N ARG A 111 -0.65 -3.80 14.67
CA ARG A 111 0.62 -4.31 15.20
C ARG A 111 1.20 -3.42 16.30
N ARG A 112 1.17 -2.10 16.10
CA ARG A 112 1.60 -1.12 17.11
C ARG A 112 0.74 -1.19 18.37
N LYS A 113 -0.59 -1.30 18.22
CA LYS A 113 -1.49 -1.45 19.37
C LYS A 113 -1.18 -2.71 20.17
N LYS A 114 -1.10 -3.88 19.50
CA LYS A 114 -0.74 -5.14 20.18
C LYS A 114 0.62 -5.07 20.87
N PHE A 115 1.61 -4.45 20.24
CA PHE A 115 2.93 -4.27 20.85
C PHE A 115 2.86 -3.42 22.12
N ASN A 116 2.14 -2.29 22.08
CA ASN A 116 1.94 -1.45 23.25
C ASN A 116 1.20 -2.18 24.38
N ASP A 117 0.16 -2.95 24.04
CA ASP A 117 -0.59 -3.75 25.03
C ASP A 117 0.33 -4.77 25.73
N ILE A 118 1.20 -5.44 24.99
CA ILE A 118 2.19 -6.38 25.54
C ILE A 118 3.21 -5.66 26.43
N CYS A 119 3.74 -4.51 25.98
CA CYS A 119 4.68 -3.72 26.80
C CYS A 119 4.03 -3.23 28.10
N ASN A 120 2.77 -2.83 28.07
CA ASN A 120 2.05 -2.42 29.29
C ASN A 120 1.89 -3.59 30.26
N MET A 121 1.48 -4.76 29.75
CA MET A 121 1.38 -5.97 30.58
C MET A 121 2.74 -6.40 31.16
N GLN A 122 3.83 -6.23 30.42
CA GLN A 122 5.18 -6.52 30.92
C GLN A 122 5.58 -5.57 32.06
N LYS A 123 5.33 -4.26 31.90
CA LYS A 123 5.60 -3.27 32.95
C LYS A 123 4.84 -3.55 34.23
N GLU A 124 3.55 -3.90 34.14
CA GLU A 124 2.74 -4.27 35.31
C GLU A 124 3.31 -5.49 36.04
N ARG A 125 3.75 -6.52 35.28
CA ARG A 125 4.38 -7.72 35.85
C ARG A 125 5.73 -7.41 36.49
N GLU A 126 6.56 -6.59 35.86
CA GLU A 126 7.85 -6.16 36.40
C GLU A 126 7.67 -5.40 37.72
N GLN A 127 6.73 -4.46 37.78
CA GLN A 127 6.41 -3.72 39.01
C GLN A 127 5.95 -4.66 40.12
N PHE A 128 5.10 -5.63 39.81
CA PHE A 128 4.65 -6.61 40.79
C PHE A 128 5.80 -7.48 41.33
N ILE A 129 6.70 -7.94 40.45
CA ILE A 129 7.86 -8.74 40.85
C ILE A 129 8.83 -7.91 41.71
N LEU A 130 9.09 -6.66 41.33
CA LEU A 130 9.95 -5.75 42.08
C LEU A 130 9.41 -5.50 43.50
N ALA A 131 8.12 -5.17 43.63
CA ALA A 131 7.50 -4.97 44.94
C ALA A 131 7.60 -6.22 45.84
N ARG A 132 7.50 -7.42 45.24
CA ARG A 132 7.64 -8.68 45.97
C ARG A 132 9.09 -8.96 46.38
N LEU A 133 10.07 -8.61 45.54
CA LEU A 133 11.49 -8.69 45.89
C LEU A 133 11.83 -7.73 47.03
N GLU A 134 11.36 -6.49 46.98
CA GLU A 134 11.55 -5.50 48.05
C GLU A 134 10.97 -5.98 49.38
N TYR A 135 9.77 -6.59 49.37
CA TYR A 135 9.18 -7.18 50.56
C TYR A 135 10.05 -8.31 51.14
N LEU A 136 10.51 -9.23 50.29
CA LEU A 136 11.38 -10.33 50.70
C LEU A 136 12.72 -9.83 51.24
N GLU A 137 13.32 -8.82 50.62
CA GLU A 137 14.55 -8.19 51.09
C GLU A 137 14.37 -7.53 52.46
N ALA A 138 13.25 -6.82 52.67
CA ALA A 138 12.92 -6.23 53.96
C ALA A 138 12.73 -7.30 55.06
N GLU A 139 12.12 -8.43 54.72
CA GLU A 139 11.93 -9.56 55.65
C GLU A 139 13.26 -10.25 55.98
N LEU A 140 14.13 -10.42 55.00
CA LEU A 140 15.47 -10.99 55.17
C LEU A 140 16.37 -10.09 56.04
N ASN A 141 16.31 -8.77 55.83
CA ASN A 141 17.02 -7.79 56.65
C ASN A 141 16.57 -7.81 58.12
N LYS A 142 15.26 -7.97 58.38
CA LYS A 142 14.74 -8.13 59.76
C LYS A 142 15.30 -9.40 60.43
N LEU A 143 15.36 -10.51 59.70
CA LEU A 143 15.92 -11.77 60.21
C LEU A 143 17.43 -11.66 60.47
N GLN A 144 18.17 -10.97 59.61
CA GLN A 144 19.61 -10.71 59.83
C GLN A 144 19.87 -9.85 61.07
N GLN A 145 19.09 -8.78 61.28
CA GLN A 145 19.21 -7.93 62.47
C GLN A 145 18.89 -8.70 63.77
N LEU A 146 17.98 -9.68 63.72
CA LEU A 146 17.69 -10.55 64.85
C LEU A 146 18.83 -11.54 65.17
N ASN A 147 19.61 -11.93 64.16
CA ASN A 147 20.69 -12.91 64.27
C ASN A 147 22.08 -12.30 64.50
N THR A 148 22.23 -10.97 64.45
CA THR A 148 23.47 -10.31 64.86
C THR A 148 23.62 -10.36 66.38
N PRO A 149 24.62 -11.08 66.93
CA PRO A 149 24.83 -11.12 68.37
C PRO A 149 25.24 -9.74 68.87
N VAL A 150 24.51 -9.24 69.87
CA VAL A 150 24.89 -8.07 70.67
C VAL A 150 26.21 -8.43 71.36
N GLN A 151 27.30 -7.78 70.95
CA GLN A 151 28.58 -7.77 71.69
C GLN A 151 28.47 -6.87 72.92
#